data_AF-A0A2S8PKL0-F1
#
_entry.id   AF-A0A2S8PKL0-F1
#
_cell.length_a   1.000
_cell.length_b   1.000
_cell.length_c   1.000
_cell.angle_alpha   90.00
_cell.angle_beta   90.00
_cell.angle_gamma   90.00
#
_symmetry.space_group_name_H-M   'P 1'
#
loop_
_entity.id
_entity.type
_entity.pdbx_description
1 polymer ?
#
loop_
_entity_poly.entity_id
_entity_poly.type
_entity_poly.pdbx_seq_one_letter_code
_entity_poly.pdbx_strand_id
1 'polypeptide(L)'
;MAKIRKVILIITILYTVLILYFMFFAFGRIGASHQITEYEFIFTPLDFYHVPDLPDLFRFSLMALFGFGNFAAFIPFGFLIPMLFPMRYVRFITLFFLSIMVVETVQMLTYLGSGDINDAIQNSIGASIGYAAYKLGSNAKTMMKQLVISGFSALFIFAVVWGCCEVIETALTKKKDRSLQSTK
;
A
#
# COMPACT_ATOMS: atom_id res chain seq x y z
N MET A 1 27.75 15.25 -3.26
CA MET A 1 26.32 14.95 -3.51
C MET A 1 26.11 13.71 -4.39
N ALA A 2 26.82 13.55 -5.52
CA ALA A 2 26.63 12.42 -6.43
C ALA A 2 26.84 11.02 -5.81
N LYS A 3 27.78 10.85 -4.87
CA LYS A 3 28.02 9.56 -4.20
C LYS A 3 26.80 9.09 -3.39
N ILE A 4 26.20 9.97 -2.60
CA ILE A 4 25.01 9.66 -1.77
C ILE A 4 23.80 9.36 -2.65
N ARG A 5 23.59 10.14 -3.72
CA ARG A 5 22.51 9.90 -4.69
C ARG A 5 22.64 8.52 -5.37
N LYS A 6 23.87 8.12 -5.75
CA LYS A 6 24.13 6.77 -6.28
C LYS A 6 23.81 5.68 -5.28
N VAL A 7 24.19 5.85 -4.01
CA VAL A 7 23.87 4.88 -2.95
C VAL A 7 22.35 4.75 -2.77
N ILE A 8 21.62 5.86 -2.69
CA ILE A 8 20.14 5.84 -2.55
C ILE A 8 19.50 5.19 -3.77
N LEU A 9 20.01 5.42 -4.97
CA LEU A 9 19.54 4.77 -6.19
C LEU A 9 19.76 3.25 -6.13
N ILE A 10 20.96 2.80 -5.73
CA ILE A 10 21.26 1.36 -5.59
C ILE A 10 20.33 0.73 -4.54
N ILE A 11 20.15 1.37 -3.38
CA ILE A 11 19.22 0.91 -2.35
C ILE A 11 17.79 0.82 -2.90
N THR A 12 17.35 1.84 -3.65
CA THR A 12 16.01 1.85 -4.24
C THR A 12 15.83 0.72 -5.24
N ILE A 13 16.82 0.45 -6.11
CA ILE A 13 16.77 -0.67 -7.06
C ILE A 13 16.72 -2.01 -6.31
N LEU A 14 17.60 -2.23 -5.33
CA LEU A 14 17.60 -3.46 -4.53
C LEU A 14 16.26 -3.66 -3.81
N TYR A 15 15.69 -2.57 -3.27
CA TYR A 15 14.38 -2.59 -2.65
C TYR A 15 13.27 -2.90 -3.66
N THR A 16 13.29 -2.34 -4.87
CA THR A 16 12.35 -2.68 -5.95
C THR A 16 12.40 -4.16 -6.29
N VAL A 17 13.59 -4.73 -6.47
CA VAL A 17 13.75 -6.16 -6.78
C VAL A 17 13.19 -7.01 -5.64
N LEU A 18 13.45 -6.65 -4.39
CA LEU A 18 12.91 -7.33 -3.22
C LEU A 18 11.38 -7.28 -3.17
N ILE A 19 10.78 -6.10 -3.38
CA ILE A 19 9.32 -5.95 -3.36
C ILE A 19 8.67 -6.70 -4.52
N LEU A 20 9.24 -6.66 -5.72
CA LEU A 20 8.75 -7.48 -6.84
C LEU A 20 8.83 -8.97 -6.50
N TYR A 21 9.91 -9.43 -5.86
CA TYR A 21 9.99 -10.81 -5.40
C TYR A 21 8.85 -11.16 -4.43
N PHE A 22 8.59 -10.31 -3.44
CA PHE A 22 7.47 -10.53 -2.51
C PHE A 22 6.11 -10.51 -3.22
N MET A 23 5.88 -9.56 -4.14
CA MET A 23 4.63 -9.44 -4.89
C MET A 23 4.35 -10.69 -5.74
N PHE A 24 5.36 -11.22 -6.44
CA PHE A 24 5.18 -12.38 -7.33
C PHE A 24 5.23 -13.72 -6.59
N PHE A 25 6.15 -13.91 -5.65
CA PHE A 25 6.49 -15.25 -5.15
C PHE A 25 6.16 -15.48 -3.67
N ALA A 26 5.87 -14.44 -2.89
CA ALA A 26 5.55 -14.61 -1.47
C ALA A 26 4.04 -14.79 -1.23
N PHE A 27 3.66 -15.04 0.03
CA PHE A 27 2.26 -15.15 0.48
C PHE A 27 1.40 -16.16 -0.32
N GLY A 28 1.94 -17.34 -0.65
CA GLY A 28 1.15 -18.44 -1.20
C GLY A 28 0.82 -18.32 -2.70
N ARG A 29 1.34 -17.31 -3.40
CA ARG A 29 1.19 -17.12 -4.87
C ARG A 29 1.63 -18.36 -5.68
N ILE A 30 2.65 -19.07 -5.22
CA ILE A 30 3.15 -20.32 -5.83
C ILE A 30 2.14 -21.48 -5.68
N GLY A 31 1.31 -21.47 -4.62
CA GLY A 31 0.27 -22.48 -4.40
C GLY A 31 -1.06 -22.17 -5.09
N ALA A 32 -1.37 -20.89 -5.32
CA ALA A 32 -2.60 -20.45 -5.99
C ALA A 32 -2.62 -20.76 -7.49
N SER A 33 -1.45 -20.81 -8.15
CA SER A 33 -1.30 -21.14 -9.57
C SER A 33 -1.92 -22.51 -9.96
N HIS A 34 -2.05 -23.44 -9.01
CA HIS A 34 -2.67 -24.75 -9.27
C HIS A 34 -4.21 -24.76 -9.22
N GLN A 35 -4.86 -23.67 -8.80
CA GLN A 35 -6.33 -23.57 -8.68
C GLN A 35 -6.98 -22.52 -9.60
N ILE A 36 -6.21 -21.65 -10.24
CA ILE A 36 -6.73 -20.58 -11.10
C ILE A 36 -6.74 -21.07 -12.56
N THR A 37 -7.89 -21.58 -13.02
CA THR A 37 -8.10 -22.02 -14.42
C THR A 37 -8.72 -20.96 -15.33
N GLU A 38 -9.09 -19.79 -14.78
CA GLU A 38 -9.77 -18.71 -15.51
C GLU A 38 -9.11 -17.35 -15.26
N TYR A 39 -9.16 -16.45 -16.25
CA TYR A 39 -8.68 -15.08 -16.12
C TYR A 39 -9.69 -14.24 -15.32
N GLU A 40 -9.48 -14.08 -14.02
CA GLU A 40 -10.30 -13.21 -13.19
C GLU A 40 -9.71 -11.79 -13.16
N PHE A 41 -10.36 -10.88 -13.90
CA PHE A 41 -10.14 -9.43 -13.76
C PHE A 41 -11.19 -8.89 -12.78
N ILE A 42 -10.77 -8.57 -11.56
CA ILE A 42 -11.66 -8.03 -10.54
C ILE A 42 -11.76 -6.52 -10.74
N PHE A 43 -12.78 -6.11 -11.50
CA PHE A 43 -13.11 -4.71 -11.78
C PHE A 43 -14.27 -4.23 -10.91
N THR A 44 -14.29 -4.62 -9.64
CA THR A 44 -15.25 -4.13 -8.65
C THR A 44 -14.59 -3.06 -7.78
N PRO A 45 -14.70 -1.77 -8.17
CA PRO A 45 -14.35 -0.68 -7.29
C PRO A 45 -15.42 -0.61 -6.22
N LEU A 46 -15.21 -1.35 -5.12
CA LEU A 46 -16.07 -1.38 -3.94
C LEU A 46 -17.42 -2.08 -4.14
N ASP A 47 -17.50 -3.35 -3.74
CA ASP A 47 -18.75 -3.94 -3.24
C ASP A 47 -19.12 -3.29 -1.90
N PHE A 48 -19.58 -2.03 -1.94
CA PHE A 48 -20.23 -1.37 -0.79
C PHE A 48 -21.68 -1.83 -0.59
N TYR A 49 -22.22 -2.71 -1.45
CA TYR A 49 -23.64 -3.07 -1.50
C TYR A 49 -23.98 -4.50 -1.04
N HIS A 50 -22.99 -5.35 -0.73
CA HIS A 50 -23.25 -6.54 0.08
C HIS A 50 -22.93 -6.19 1.53
N VAL A 51 -23.96 -6.07 2.36
CA VAL A 51 -23.79 -6.01 3.80
C VAL A 51 -23.24 -7.38 4.20
N PRO A 52 -21.96 -7.51 4.59
CA PRO A 52 -21.39 -8.83 4.87
C PRO A 52 -21.98 -9.29 6.21
N ASP A 53 -22.35 -10.56 6.29
CA ASP A 53 -22.75 -11.16 7.56
C ASP A 53 -21.59 -11.06 8.58
N LEU A 54 -21.92 -11.09 9.88
CA LEU A 54 -21.00 -10.92 11.01
C LEU A 54 -19.61 -11.60 10.88
N PRO A 55 -19.46 -12.82 10.31
CA PRO A 55 -18.16 -13.45 10.08
C PRO A 55 -17.33 -12.79 8.96
N ASP A 56 -17.98 -12.22 7.94
CA ASP A 56 -17.33 -11.62 6.77
C ASP A 56 -16.80 -10.21 7.05
N LEU A 57 -17.42 -9.47 7.98
CA LEU A 57 -16.85 -8.22 8.50
C LEU A 57 -15.58 -8.46 9.32
N PHE A 58 -15.54 -9.54 10.11
CA PHE A 58 -14.35 -9.94 10.86
C PHE A 58 -13.25 -10.44 9.93
N ARG A 59 -13.61 -11.16 8.86
CA ARG A 59 -12.69 -11.53 7.76
C ARG A 59 -12.21 -10.32 6.98
N PHE A 60 -13.06 -9.34 6.69
CA PHE A 60 -12.67 -8.09 6.03
C PHE A 60 -11.74 -7.25 6.91
N SER A 61 -11.97 -7.19 8.22
CA SER A 61 -11.08 -6.54 9.19
C SER A 61 -9.73 -7.25 9.30
N LEU A 62 -9.70 -8.59 9.43
CA LEU A 62 -8.45 -9.35 9.40
C LEU A 62 -7.74 -9.24 8.05
N MET A 63 -8.46 -9.33 6.93
CA MET A 63 -7.89 -9.27 5.58
C MET A 63 -7.47 -7.84 5.20
N ALA A 64 -8.09 -6.82 5.78
CA ALA A 64 -7.58 -5.45 5.80
C ALA A 64 -6.32 -5.36 6.68
N LEU A 65 -6.31 -5.89 7.90
CA LEU A 65 -5.13 -5.96 8.76
C LEU A 65 -3.94 -6.70 8.11
N PHE A 66 -4.19 -7.78 7.35
CA PHE A 66 -3.18 -8.52 6.57
C PHE A 66 -2.87 -7.86 5.22
N GLY A 67 -3.80 -7.14 4.60
CA GLY A 67 -3.62 -6.34 3.38
C GLY A 67 -2.90 -5.00 3.61
N PHE A 68 -2.97 -4.45 4.83
CA PHE A 68 -2.30 -3.22 5.23
C PHE A 68 -0.77 -3.32 5.16
N GLY A 69 -0.22 -4.53 5.33
CA GLY A 69 1.21 -4.79 5.15
C GLY A 69 1.70 -4.51 3.73
N ASN A 70 0.82 -4.66 2.74
CA ASN A 70 1.16 -4.45 1.33
C ASN A 70 1.42 -2.96 1.06
N PHE A 71 0.50 -2.05 1.42
CA PHE A 71 0.75 -0.63 1.17
C PHE A 71 1.87 -0.05 2.03
N ALA A 72 2.09 -0.56 3.25
CA ALA A 72 3.19 -0.11 4.10
C ALA A 72 4.55 -0.32 3.41
N ALA A 73 4.69 -1.41 2.64
CA ALA A 73 5.86 -1.70 1.82
C ALA A 73 6.06 -0.70 0.67
N PHE A 74 5.03 0.07 0.29
CA PHE A 74 5.15 1.10 -0.74
C PHE A 74 5.44 2.52 -0.21
N ILE A 75 5.37 2.73 1.10
CA ILE A 75 5.74 4.00 1.73
C ILE A 75 7.18 4.42 1.40
N PRO A 76 8.19 3.53 1.42
CA PRO A 76 9.55 3.89 1.03
C PRO A 76 9.67 4.43 -0.39
N PHE A 77 8.94 3.88 -1.37
CA PHE A 77 8.93 4.42 -2.73
C PHE A 77 8.39 5.84 -2.78
N GLY A 78 7.40 6.14 -1.94
CA GLY A 78 6.80 7.46 -1.79
C GLY A 78 7.79 8.57 -1.46
N PHE A 79 8.85 8.30 -0.69
CA PHE A 79 9.88 9.30 -0.40
C PHE A 79 11.19 9.12 -1.16
N LEU A 80 11.57 7.89 -1.54
CA LEU A 80 12.79 7.62 -2.28
C LEU A 80 12.73 8.12 -3.72
N ILE A 81 11.60 7.88 -4.42
CA ILE A 81 11.46 8.25 -5.83
C ILE A 81 11.47 9.78 -6.02
N PRO A 82 10.67 10.59 -5.29
CA PRO A 82 10.72 12.04 -5.42
C PRO A 82 12.05 12.66 -4.96
N MET A 83 12.80 11.97 -4.10
CA MET A 83 14.14 12.37 -3.68
C MET A 83 15.19 12.14 -4.77
N LEU A 84 15.08 11.06 -5.54
CA LEU A 84 15.96 10.77 -6.67
C LEU A 84 15.58 11.55 -7.93
N PHE A 85 14.28 11.73 -8.15
CA PHE A 85 13.67 12.36 -9.31
C PHE A 85 12.63 13.39 -8.85
N PRO A 86 13.03 14.65 -8.64
CA PRO A 86 12.14 15.69 -8.16
C PRO A 86 10.95 15.88 -9.10
N MET A 87 9.75 15.56 -8.64
CA MET A 87 8.53 15.63 -9.43
C MET A 87 7.31 16.00 -8.57
N ARG A 88 6.29 16.58 -9.22
CA ARG A 88 5.04 16.97 -8.54
C ARG A 88 4.23 15.72 -8.16
N TYR A 89 3.49 15.81 -7.05
CA TYR A 89 2.67 14.73 -6.51
C TYR A 89 1.79 14.06 -7.57
N VAL A 90 1.04 14.84 -8.35
CA VAL A 90 0.15 14.31 -9.40
C VAL A 90 0.93 13.47 -10.42
N ARG A 91 2.09 13.94 -10.88
CA ARG A 91 2.91 13.16 -11.84
C ARG A 91 3.47 11.90 -11.20
N PHE A 92 3.93 12.01 -9.95
CA PHE A 92 4.45 10.86 -9.19
C PHE A 92 3.37 9.78 -9.04
N ILE A 93 2.20 10.13 -8.51
CA ILE A 93 1.16 9.17 -8.18
C ILE A 93 0.55 8.54 -9.43
N THR A 94 0.39 9.29 -10.52
CA THR A 94 -0.09 8.74 -11.79
C THR A 94 0.88 7.72 -12.37
N LEU A 95 2.19 8.02 -12.40
CA LEU A 95 3.20 7.09 -12.91
C LEU A 95 3.34 5.87 -12.00
N PHE A 96 3.27 6.07 -10.69
CA PHE A 96 3.34 5.00 -9.71
C PHE A 96 2.14 4.06 -9.84
N PHE A 97 0.92 4.59 -9.86
CA PHE A 97 -0.31 3.81 -10.05
C PHE A 97 -0.26 3.02 -11.37
N LEU A 98 0.13 3.66 -12.48
CA LEU A 98 0.27 2.98 -13.76
C LEU A 98 1.30 1.85 -13.70
N SER A 99 2.41 2.05 -12.99
CA SER A 99 3.45 1.04 -12.84
C SER A 99 2.94 -0.17 -12.04
N ILE A 100 2.17 0.05 -10.97
CA ILE A 100 1.54 -1.03 -10.21
C ILE A 100 0.49 -1.75 -11.05
N MET A 101 -0.36 -1.03 -11.80
CA MET A 101 -1.33 -1.66 -12.71
C MET A 101 -0.66 -2.57 -13.73
N VAL A 102 0.52 -2.20 -14.26
CA VAL A 102 1.30 -3.08 -15.13
C VAL A 102 1.76 -4.33 -14.39
N VAL A 103 2.24 -4.20 -13.15
CA VAL A 103 2.63 -5.35 -12.32
C VAL A 103 1.44 -6.28 -12.08
N GLU A 104 0.31 -5.77 -11.63
CA GLU A 104 -0.93 -6.54 -11.41
C GLU A 104 -1.40 -7.24 -12.70
N THR A 105 -1.31 -6.54 -13.84
CA THR A 105 -1.65 -7.13 -15.15
C THR A 105 -0.71 -8.29 -15.51
N VAL A 106 0.60 -8.14 -15.28
CA VAL A 106 1.58 -9.21 -15.50
C VAL A 106 1.32 -10.39 -14.56
N GLN A 107 0.96 -10.14 -13.30
CA GLN A 107 0.60 -11.18 -12.34
C GLN A 107 -0.62 -11.97 -12.79
N MET A 108 -1.62 -11.29 -13.34
CA MET A 108 -2.79 -11.93 -13.93
C MET A 108 -2.44 -12.77 -15.17
N LEU A 109 -1.65 -12.23 -16.10
CA LEU A 109 -1.24 -12.96 -17.31
C LEU A 109 -0.38 -14.18 -17.01
N THR A 110 0.35 -14.16 -15.89
CA THR A 110 1.20 -15.26 -15.45
C THR A 110 0.47 -16.26 -14.55
N TYR A 111 -0.81 -16.00 -14.20
CA TYR A 111 -1.60 -16.78 -13.23
C TYR A 111 -0.98 -16.82 -11.83
N LEU A 112 -0.12 -15.85 -11.49
CA LEU A 112 0.38 -15.66 -10.13
C LEU A 112 -0.56 -14.80 -9.28
N GLY A 113 -1.63 -14.24 -9.83
CA GLY A 113 -2.65 -13.49 -9.08
C GLY A 113 -3.84 -13.09 -9.96
N SER A 114 -4.84 -12.44 -9.37
CA SER A 114 -5.89 -11.72 -10.10
C SER A 114 -5.43 -10.27 -10.33
N GLY A 115 -5.81 -9.67 -11.46
CA GLY A 115 -5.52 -8.26 -11.71
C GLY A 115 -6.47 -7.39 -10.88
N ASP A 116 -6.11 -7.06 -9.64
CA ASP A 116 -6.97 -6.31 -8.71
C ASP A 116 -6.60 -4.83 -8.66
N ILE A 117 -7.55 -3.97 -9.03
CA ILE A 117 -7.40 -2.52 -8.96
C ILE A 117 -7.32 -2.02 -7.50
N ASN A 118 -7.92 -2.75 -6.56
CA ASN A 118 -7.89 -2.40 -5.14
C ASN A 118 -6.47 -2.47 -4.59
N ASP A 119 -5.67 -3.44 -5.04
CA ASP A 119 -4.24 -3.55 -4.68
C ASP A 119 -3.46 -2.33 -5.22
N ALA A 120 -3.73 -1.92 -6.46
CA ALA A 120 -3.12 -0.72 -7.04
C ALA A 120 -3.48 0.57 -6.30
N ILE A 121 -4.74 0.69 -5.84
CA ILE A 121 -5.22 1.81 -5.03
C ILE A 121 -4.53 1.79 -3.66
N GLN A 122 -4.50 0.65 -2.97
CA GLN A 122 -3.86 0.51 -1.67
C GLN A 122 -2.36 0.86 -1.74
N ASN A 123 -1.64 0.31 -2.71
CA ASN A 123 -0.22 0.60 -2.93
C ASN A 123 0.02 2.10 -3.18
N SER A 124 -0.90 2.75 -3.90
CA SER A 124 -0.86 4.20 -4.15
C SER A 124 -1.13 5.04 -2.90
N ILE A 125 -1.96 4.56 -1.97
CA ILE A 125 -2.15 5.20 -0.65
C ILE A 125 -0.84 5.16 0.14
N GLY A 126 -0.15 4.00 0.18
CA GLY A 126 1.16 3.87 0.81
C GLY A 126 2.20 4.82 0.21
N ALA A 127 2.31 4.84 -1.11
CA ALA A 127 3.20 5.77 -1.81
C ALA A 127 2.86 7.25 -1.54
N SER A 128 1.57 7.59 -1.36
CA SER A 128 1.13 8.94 -1.01
C SER A 128 1.56 9.36 0.39
N ILE A 129 1.47 8.44 1.37
CA ILE A 129 1.99 8.67 2.73
C ILE A 129 3.50 8.96 2.68
N GLY A 130 4.26 8.17 1.91
CA GLY A 130 5.68 8.41 1.71
C GLY A 130 5.97 9.75 1.03
N TYR A 131 5.19 10.14 0.02
CA TYR A 131 5.36 11.44 -0.63
C TYR A 131 5.10 12.61 0.32
N ALA A 132 4.07 12.50 1.17
CA ALA A 132 3.80 13.49 2.21
C ALA A 132 5.01 13.62 3.16
N ALA A 133 5.55 12.49 3.61
CA ALA A 133 6.74 12.47 4.45
C ALA A 133 7.98 13.09 3.77
N TYR A 134 8.18 12.85 2.48
CA TYR A 134 9.22 13.51 1.68
C TYR A 134 9.06 15.04 1.66
N LYS A 135 7.83 15.52 1.52
CA LYS A 135 7.53 16.96 1.49
C LYS A 135 7.80 17.61 2.85
N LEU A 136 7.62 16.90 3.96
CA LEU A 136 8.02 17.38 5.28
C LEU A 136 9.55 17.49 5.40
N GLY A 137 10.29 16.55 4.81
CA GLY A 137 11.76 16.55 4.81
C GLY A 137 12.40 17.50 3.80
N SER A 138 11.67 18.00 2.79
CA SER A 138 12.27 18.63 1.59
C SER A 138 13.06 19.91 1.85
N ASN A 139 12.85 20.57 2.99
CA ASN A 139 13.59 21.77 3.39
C ASN A 139 14.99 21.47 3.96
N ALA A 140 15.36 20.20 4.10
CA ALA A 140 16.65 19.81 4.65
C ALA A 140 17.83 20.19 3.73
N LYS A 141 18.88 20.76 4.34
CA LYS A 141 20.09 21.22 3.62
C LYS A 141 20.93 20.10 2.98
N THR A 142 20.77 18.85 3.44
CA THR A 142 21.51 17.69 2.90
C THR A 142 20.58 16.51 2.65
N MET A 143 20.90 15.73 1.61
CA MET A 143 20.12 14.55 1.21
C MET A 143 20.00 13.50 2.33
N MET A 144 21.03 13.33 3.17
CA MET A 144 20.96 12.44 4.33
C MET A 144 20.00 12.94 5.40
N LYS A 145 20.00 14.24 5.70
CA LYS A 145 19.03 14.82 6.64
C LYS A 145 17.61 14.72 6.09
N GLN A 146 17.45 14.95 4.79
CA GLN A 146 16.17 14.78 4.11
C GLN A 146 15.64 13.35 4.25
N LEU A 147 16.51 12.35 4.06
CA LEU A 147 16.16 10.93 4.20
C LEU A 147 15.75 10.58 5.63
N VAL A 148 16.52 11.02 6.62
CA VAL A 148 16.22 10.76 8.04
C VAL A 148 14.89 11.41 8.44
N ILE A 149 14.67 12.69 8.09
CA ILE A 149 13.44 13.40 8.41
C ILE A 149 12.24 12.75 7.71
N SER A 150 12.38 12.38 6.44
CA SER A 150 11.31 11.70 5.70
C SER A 150 11.00 10.33 6.30
N GLY A 151 12.02 9.58 6.74
CA GLY A 151 11.84 8.29 7.40
C GLY A 151 11.07 8.40 8.72
N PHE A 152 11.47 9.31 9.62
CA PHE A 152 10.73 9.55 10.87
C PHE A 152 9.32 10.09 10.63
N SER A 153 9.16 10.99 9.66
CA SER A 153 7.84 11.52 9.30
C SER A 153 6.93 10.43 8.74
N ALA A 154 7.47 9.52 7.92
CA ALA A 154 6.72 8.40 7.37
C ALA A 154 6.24 7.45 8.48
N LEU A 155 7.12 7.12 9.43
CA LEU A 155 6.76 6.29 10.59
C LEU A 155 5.67 6.95 11.45
N PHE A 156 5.79 8.27 11.69
CA PHE A 156 4.80 9.02 12.46
C PHE A 156 3.44 9.06 11.75
N ILE A 157 3.41 9.41 10.46
CA ILE A 157 2.17 9.45 9.68
C ILE A 157 1.54 8.05 9.62
N PHE A 158 2.35 7.01 9.41
CA PHE A 158 1.86 5.63 9.40
C PHE A 158 1.23 5.25 10.75
N ALA A 159 1.89 5.55 11.88
CA ALA A 159 1.36 5.27 13.20
C ALA A 159 0.06 6.04 13.51
N VAL A 160 -0.04 7.30 13.08
CA VAL A 160 -1.26 8.11 13.24
C VAL A 160 -2.40 7.54 12.39
N VAL A 161 -2.15 7.24 11.12
CA VAL A 161 -3.16 6.65 10.23
C VAL A 161 -3.63 5.30 10.78
N TRP A 162 -2.69 4.47 11.25
CA TRP A 162 -2.96 3.19 11.89
C TRP A 162 -3.85 3.35 13.13
N GLY A 163 -3.44 4.19 14.08
CA GLY A 163 -4.20 4.43 15.31
C GLY A 163 -5.58 5.03 15.06
N CYS A 164 -5.72 5.92 14.08
CA CYS A 164 -7.03 6.44 13.68
C CYS A 164 -7.93 5.35 13.09
N CYS A 165 -7.39 4.46 12.25
CA CYS A 165 -8.15 3.31 11.73
C CYS A 165 -8.65 2.42 12.88
N GLU A 166 -7.79 2.07 13.83
CA GLU A 166 -8.12 1.21 14.97
C GLU A 166 -9.21 1.84 15.88
N VAL A 167 -9.14 3.16 16.11
CA VAL A 167 -10.14 3.88 16.90
C VAL A 167 -11.49 3.93 16.19
N ILE A 168 -11.51 4.20 14.88
CA ILE A 168 -12.74 4.21 14.08
C ILE A 168 -13.39 2.83 14.12
N GLU A 169 -12.60 1.78 13.96
CA GLU A 169 -13.08 0.40 14.03
C GLU A 169 -13.71 0.08 15.40
N THR A 170 -13.04 0.47 16.48
CA THR A 170 -13.56 0.30 17.86
C THR A 170 -14.84 1.10 18.10
N ALA A 171 -14.98 2.28 17.49
CA ALA A 171 -16.19 3.10 17.59
C ALA A 171 -17.36 2.51 16.80
N LEU A 172 -17.09 1.95 15.62
CA LEU A 172 -18.10 1.32 14.76
C LEU A 172 -18.64 0.01 15.39
N THR A 173 -17.77 -0.82 15.96
CA THR A 173 -18.15 -2.04 16.69
C THR A 173 -19.05 -1.69 17.88
N LYS A 174 -18.63 -0.76 18.74
CA LYS A 174 -19.41 -0.31 19.91
C LYS A 174 -20.77 0.32 19.55
N LYS A 175 -20.88 1.02 18.42
CA LYS A 175 -22.15 1.60 17.95
C LYS A 175 -23.09 0.51 17.43
N LYS A 176 -22.57 -0.51 16.75
CA LYS A 176 -23.35 -1.61 16.20
C LYS A 176 -23.87 -2.56 17.29
N ASP A 177 -23.08 -2.84 18.31
CA ASP A 177 -23.51 -3.62 19.49
C ASP A 177 -24.68 -2.95 20.22
N ARG A 178 -24.66 -1.62 20.36
CA ARG A 178 -25.77 -0.85 20.94
C ARG A 178 -27.03 -0.88 20.08
N SER A 179 -26.91 -0.89 18.75
CA SER A 179 -28.08 -0.98 17.86
C SER A 179 -28.74 -2.37 17.86
N LEU A 180 -27.95 -3.43 18.04
CA LEU A 180 -28.44 -4.81 18.18
C LEU A 180 -29.14 -5.05 19.53
N GLN A 181 -28.70 -4.37 20.60
CA GLN A 181 -29.37 -4.43 21.90
C GLN A 181 -30.66 -3.60 21.97
N SER A 182 -30.81 -2.55 21.17
CA SER A 182 -32.01 -1.69 21.15
C SER A 182 -33.17 -2.27 20.31
N THR A 183 -32.94 -3.34 19.57
CA THR A 183 -33.94 -3.99 18.68
C THR A 183 -34.49 -5.29 19.29
N LYS A 184 -34.03 -5.68 20.48
CA LYS A 184 -34.60 -6.74 21.33
C LYS A 184 -35.42 -6.12 22.45
#